data_AF-A0A0E3QH39-F1
#
_entry.id   AF-A0A0E3QH39-F1
#
_cell.length_a   1.000
_cell.length_b   1.000
_cell.length_c   1.000
_cell.angle_alpha   90.00
_cell.angle_beta   90.00
_cell.angle_gamma   90.00
#
_symmetry.space_group_name_H-M   'P 1'
#
loop_
_entity.id
_entity.type
_entity.pdbx_description
1 polymer ?
#
loop_
_entity_poly.entity_id
_entity_poly.type
_entity_poly.pdbx_seq_one_letter_code
_entity_poly.pdbx_strand_id
1 'polypeptide(L)'
;MSVFRKNIGRALLNRDKDPFLEQWEIDLTSRKAKEKYSALIDLEKQKEKQNEIEKRVSQYIQANFSFVAIEVETQEKRLELESKIISTISLCDECGPSSKWLGLFSPKEKISESGFWVVNELYKEPLSDEDMQLIKNLVSHAAGINGFLE
;
A
#
# COMPACT_ATOMS: atom_id res chain seq x y z
N MET A 1 -8.29 6.37 -7.22
CA MET A 1 -7.02 5.61 -7.09
C MET A 1 -6.95 5.06 -5.68
N SER A 2 -6.44 3.84 -5.46
CA SER A 2 -6.27 3.32 -4.10
C SER A 2 -5.16 4.09 -3.35
N VAL A 3 -5.23 4.13 -2.02
CA VAL A 3 -4.21 4.78 -1.17
C VAL A 3 -2.83 4.17 -1.40
N PHE A 4 -2.77 2.84 -1.54
CA PHE A 4 -1.55 2.10 -1.84
C PHE A 4 -0.86 2.58 -3.12
N ARG A 5 -1.61 2.67 -4.24
CA ARG A 5 -1.07 3.18 -5.51
C ARG A 5 -0.68 4.65 -5.41
N LYS A 6 -1.44 5.45 -4.64
CA LYS A 6 -1.13 6.87 -4.40
C LYS A 6 0.21 7.03 -3.71
N ASN A 7 0.52 6.16 -2.74
CA ASN A 7 1.80 6.16 -2.04
C ASN A 7 2.98 5.81 -2.94
N ILE A 8 2.83 4.82 -3.83
CA ILE A 8 3.87 4.50 -4.81
C ILE A 8 4.09 5.68 -5.77
N GLY A 9 3.00 6.27 -6.27
CA GLY A 9 3.07 7.46 -7.13
C GLY A 9 3.77 8.65 -6.45
N ARG A 10 3.48 8.90 -5.17
CA ARG A 10 4.18 9.93 -4.37
C ARG A 10 5.69 9.71 -4.36
N ALA A 11 6.12 8.46 -4.10
CA ALA A 11 7.54 8.14 -4.04
C ALA A 11 8.23 8.26 -5.42
N LEU A 12 7.56 7.85 -6.51
CA LEU A 12 8.08 8.06 -7.88
C LEU A 12 8.29 9.54 -8.19
N LEU A 13 7.26 10.36 -7.94
CA LEU A 13 7.29 11.79 -8.24
C LEU A 13 8.31 12.53 -7.36
N ASN A 14 8.37 12.21 -6.07
CA ASN A 14 9.32 12.84 -5.14
C ASN A 14 10.78 12.48 -5.48
N ARG A 15 11.06 11.21 -5.81
CA ARG A 15 12.40 10.78 -6.27
C ARG A 15 12.84 11.55 -7.52
N ASP A 16 11.93 11.71 -8.47
CA ASP A 16 12.21 12.39 -9.74
C ASP A 16 12.19 13.93 -9.60
N LYS A 17 11.84 14.46 -8.42
CA LYS A 17 11.60 15.89 -8.17
C LYS A 17 10.58 16.48 -9.16
N ASP A 18 9.57 15.69 -9.52
CA ASP A 18 8.55 16.08 -10.47
C ASP A 18 7.54 17.02 -9.77
N PRO A 19 7.37 18.27 -10.26
CA PRO A 19 6.46 19.26 -9.65
C PRO A 19 4.99 18.81 -9.69
N PHE A 20 4.65 17.80 -10.50
CA PHE A 20 3.33 17.19 -10.50
C PHE A 20 2.96 16.53 -9.16
N LEU A 21 3.92 16.31 -8.25
CA LEU A 21 3.65 15.83 -6.89
C LEU A 21 2.59 16.67 -6.16
N GLU A 22 2.61 18.00 -6.32
CA GLU A 22 1.61 18.87 -5.69
C GLU A 22 0.21 18.59 -6.24
N GLN A 23 0.10 18.38 -7.56
CA GLN A 23 -1.15 18.08 -8.24
C GLN A 23 -1.63 16.64 -7.98
N TRP A 24 -0.71 15.71 -7.73
CA TRP A 24 -1.00 14.32 -7.38
C TRP A 24 -1.79 14.21 -6.06
N GLU A 25 -1.62 15.18 -5.16
CA GLU A 25 -2.37 15.23 -3.92
C GLU A 25 -3.83 15.65 -4.08
N ILE A 26 -4.15 16.38 -5.15
CA ILE A 26 -5.49 16.96 -5.35
C ILE A 26 -6.52 15.85 -5.52
N ASP A 27 -7.49 15.84 -4.61
CA ASP A 27 -8.64 14.95 -4.70
C ASP A 27 -9.74 15.58 -5.56
N LEU A 28 -9.80 15.17 -6.83
CA LEU A 28 -10.84 15.60 -7.78
C LEU A 28 -12.09 14.70 -7.76
N THR A 29 -12.25 13.81 -6.78
CA THR A 29 -13.43 12.94 -6.71
C THR A 29 -14.72 13.72 -6.42
N SER A 30 -14.61 14.83 -5.68
CA SER A 30 -15.78 15.69 -5.38
C SER A 30 -16.07 16.69 -6.50
N ARG A 31 -17.36 16.92 -6.77
CA ARG A 31 -17.83 17.94 -7.73
C ARG A 31 -17.32 19.34 -7.38
N LYS A 32 -17.30 19.68 -6.09
CA LYS A 32 -16.77 20.96 -5.57
C LYS A 32 -15.27 21.14 -5.87
N ALA A 33 -14.48 20.07 -5.75
CA ALA A 33 -13.06 20.13 -6.10
C ALA A 33 -12.87 20.33 -7.61
N LYS A 34 -13.64 19.62 -8.44
CA LYS A 34 -13.60 19.80 -9.90
C LYS A 34 -13.92 21.24 -10.30
N GLU A 35 -14.99 21.82 -9.75
CA GLU A 35 -15.41 23.21 -10.03
C GLU A 35 -14.38 24.24 -9.55
N LYS A 36 -13.68 23.97 -8.43
CA LYS A 36 -12.62 24.85 -7.89
C LYS A 36 -11.34 24.82 -8.73
N TYR A 37 -10.97 23.66 -9.27
CA TYR A 37 -9.69 23.49 -9.98
C TYR A 37 -9.81 23.53 -11.51
N SER A 38 -11.01 23.41 -12.07
CA SER A 38 -11.26 23.46 -13.53
C SER A 38 -10.84 24.77 -14.18
N ALA A 39 -10.78 25.87 -13.43
CA ALA A 39 -10.34 27.18 -13.94
C ALA A 39 -8.81 27.39 -13.85
N LEU A 40 -8.09 26.53 -13.10
CA LEU A 40 -6.66 26.70 -12.81
C LEU A 40 -5.79 25.62 -13.47
N ILE A 41 -6.40 24.52 -13.90
CA ILE A 41 -5.67 23.35 -14.40
C ILE A 41 -6.20 22.95 -15.76
N ASP A 42 -5.27 22.75 -16.70
CA ASP A 42 -5.54 22.04 -17.95
C ASP A 42 -5.85 20.57 -17.63
N LEU A 43 -7.15 20.27 -17.54
CA LEU A 43 -7.66 18.97 -17.10
C LEU A 43 -7.20 17.83 -18.02
N GLU A 44 -6.99 18.09 -19.31
CA GLU A 44 -6.49 17.09 -20.24
C GLU A 44 -5.02 16.77 -19.94
N LYS A 45 -4.16 17.79 -19.82
CA LYS A 45 -2.75 17.58 -19.48
C LYS A 45 -2.57 16.94 -18.10
N GLN A 46 -3.39 17.32 -17.11
CA GLN A 46 -3.34 16.71 -15.79
C GLN A 46 -3.71 15.22 -15.86
N LYS A 47 -4.75 14.89 -16.62
CA LYS A 47 -5.21 13.50 -16.81
C LYS A 47 -4.16 12.67 -17.55
N GLU A 48 -3.54 13.22 -18.59
CA GLU A 48 -2.45 12.57 -19.32
C GLU A 48 -1.27 12.25 -18.41
N LYS A 49 -0.82 13.25 -17.63
CA LYS A 49 0.28 13.06 -16.67
C LYS A 49 -0.09 12.05 -15.58
N GLN A 50 -1.31 12.11 -15.05
CA GLN A 50 -1.79 11.12 -14.08
C GLN A 50 -1.75 9.69 -14.66
N ASN A 51 -2.17 9.50 -15.91
CA ASN A 51 -2.13 8.21 -16.58
C ASN A 51 -0.69 7.72 -16.81
N GLU A 52 0.23 8.61 -17.16
CA GLU A 52 1.66 8.30 -17.29
C GLU A 52 2.23 7.75 -15.96
N ILE A 53 1.97 8.45 -14.85
CA ILE A 53 2.44 8.03 -13.53
C ILE A 53 1.75 6.73 -13.09
N GLU A 54 0.45 6.57 -13.31
CA GLU A 54 -0.26 5.32 -13.01
C GLU A 54 0.28 4.12 -13.79
N LYS A 55 0.70 4.32 -15.05
CA LYS A 55 1.38 3.27 -15.82
C LYS A 55 2.70 2.87 -15.17
N ARG A 56 3.49 3.84 -14.71
CA ARG A 56 4.74 3.59 -13.99
C ARG A 56 4.50 2.88 -12.65
N VAL A 57 3.44 3.25 -11.92
CA VAL A 57 3.01 2.55 -10.70
C VAL A 57 2.66 1.09 -11.00
N SER A 58 1.88 0.83 -12.06
CA SER A 58 1.56 -0.54 -12.48
C SER A 58 2.81 -1.35 -12.81
N GLN A 59 3.74 -0.79 -13.58
CA GLN A 59 5.00 -1.45 -13.92
C GLN A 59 5.82 -1.77 -12.67
N TYR A 60 5.91 -0.83 -11.72
CA TYR A 60 6.59 -1.05 -10.45
C TYR A 60 5.95 -2.18 -9.64
N ILE A 61 4.61 -2.21 -9.54
CA ILE A 61 3.90 -3.26 -8.81
C ILE A 61 4.15 -4.62 -9.46
N GLN A 62 4.00 -4.71 -10.79
CA GLN A 62 4.19 -5.97 -11.52
C GLN A 62 5.62 -6.51 -11.42
N ALA A 63 6.63 -5.64 -11.32
CA ALA A 63 8.03 -6.05 -11.26
C ALA A 63 8.53 -6.40 -9.86
N ASN A 64 7.90 -5.87 -8.79
CA ASN A 64 8.47 -5.93 -7.44
C ASN A 64 7.56 -6.61 -6.40
N PHE A 65 6.35 -7.02 -6.75
CA PHE A 65 5.40 -7.59 -5.79
C PHE A 65 4.96 -8.99 -6.18
N SER A 66 4.88 -9.84 -5.17
CA SER A 66 4.11 -11.07 -5.17
C SER A 66 2.89 -10.90 -4.26
N PHE A 67 1.82 -11.63 -4.53
CA PHE A 67 0.59 -11.56 -3.74
C PHE A 67 0.22 -12.92 -3.20
N VAL A 68 -0.26 -12.93 -1.95
CA VAL A 68 -0.95 -14.05 -1.33
C VAL A 68 -2.34 -13.56 -0.94
N ALA A 69 -3.36 -14.35 -1.25
CA ALA A 69 -4.73 -14.08 -0.83
C ALA A 69 -5.11 -15.07 0.26
N ILE A 70 -5.59 -14.54 1.38
CA ILE A 70 -6.10 -15.32 2.50
C ILE A 70 -7.58 -14.98 2.63
N GLU A 71 -8.43 -15.98 2.48
CA GLU A 71 -9.86 -15.82 2.68
C GLU A 71 -10.16 -15.73 4.18
N VAL A 72 -10.93 -14.71 4.57
CA VAL A 72 -11.38 -14.49 5.95
C VAL A 72 -12.86 -14.13 5.87
N GLU A 73 -13.71 -14.95 6.50
CA GLU A 73 -15.16 -14.89 6.32
C GLU A 73 -15.78 -13.55 6.76
N THR A 74 -15.32 -12.99 7.88
CA THR A 74 -15.91 -11.78 8.45
C THR A 74 -15.02 -10.56 8.24
N GLN A 75 -15.64 -9.42 7.95
CA GLN A 75 -14.94 -8.15 7.80
C GLN A 75 -14.20 -7.76 9.09
N GLU A 76 -14.80 -7.97 10.25
CA GLU A 76 -14.20 -7.67 11.55
C GLU A 76 -12.90 -8.45 11.74
N LYS A 77 -12.92 -9.77 11.53
CA LYS A 77 -11.72 -10.60 11.69
C LYS A 77 -10.67 -10.27 10.64
N ARG A 78 -11.08 -9.94 9.42
CA ARG A 78 -10.15 -9.50 8.36
C ARG A 78 -9.43 -8.21 8.75
N LEU A 79 -10.14 -7.22 9.30
CA LEU A 79 -9.55 -5.95 9.73
C LEU A 79 -8.63 -6.13 10.95
N GLU A 80 -9.02 -6.99 11.90
CA GLU A 80 -8.17 -7.34 13.04
C GLU A 80 -6.86 -7.99 12.56
N LEU A 81 -6.94 -9.01 11.69
CA LEU A 81 -5.77 -9.67 11.13
C LEU A 81 -4.91 -8.72 10.30
N GLU A 82 -5.50 -7.86 9.46
CA GLU A 82 -4.77 -6.83 8.71
C GLU A 82 -3.96 -5.94 9.66
N SER A 83 -4.59 -5.45 10.73
CA SER A 83 -3.95 -4.57 11.71
C SER A 83 -2.78 -5.26 12.41
N LYS A 84 -2.99 -6.48 12.88
CA LYS A 84 -1.97 -7.27 13.60
C LYS A 84 -0.81 -7.69 12.69
N ILE A 85 -1.07 -8.09 11.44
CA ILE A 85 -0.02 -8.43 10.46
C ILE A 85 0.88 -7.21 10.20
N ILE A 86 0.28 -6.05 9.92
CA ILE A 86 1.03 -4.81 9.69
C ILE A 86 1.84 -4.45 10.94
N SER A 87 1.22 -4.49 12.12
CA SER A 87 1.87 -4.16 13.40
C SER A 87 3.06 -5.05 13.68
N THR A 88 2.91 -6.36 13.50
CA THR A 88 3.96 -7.36 13.75
C THR A 88 5.23 -7.05 12.97
N ILE A 89 5.11 -6.78 11.67
CA ILE A 89 6.28 -6.50 10.83
C ILE A 89 6.81 -5.08 11.10
N SER A 90 5.95 -4.10 11.40
CA SER A 90 6.38 -2.74 11.73
C SER A 90 7.11 -2.60 13.07
N LEU A 91 6.87 -3.51 14.02
CA LEU A 91 7.53 -3.55 15.32
C LEU A 91 8.81 -4.42 15.32
N CYS A 92 9.13 -5.04 14.19
CA CYS A 92 10.28 -5.93 14.08
C CYS A 92 11.55 -5.11 13.86
N ASP A 93 12.41 -5.04 14.88
CA ASP A 93 13.67 -4.27 14.85
C ASP A 93 14.70 -4.80 13.85
N GLU A 94 14.59 -6.08 13.47
CA GLU A 94 15.47 -6.72 12.49
C GLU A 94 14.90 -6.66 11.06
N CYS A 95 13.62 -6.32 10.91
CA CYS A 95 12.94 -6.24 9.63
C CYS A 95 13.15 -4.85 9.04
N GLY A 96 13.48 -4.80 7.75
CA GLY A 96 13.65 -3.52 7.08
C GLY A 96 13.53 -3.62 5.57
N PRO A 97 13.17 -2.51 4.90
CA PRO A 97 13.17 -2.49 3.46
C PRO A 97 14.61 -2.60 2.92
N SER A 98 14.74 -3.15 1.72
CA SER A 98 15.99 -3.08 0.96
C SER A 98 16.43 -1.62 0.77
N SER A 99 17.74 -1.37 0.74
CA SER A 99 18.31 -0.03 0.45
C SER A 99 17.91 0.52 -0.93
N LYS A 100 17.42 -0.34 -1.84
CA LYS A 100 16.92 0.05 -3.16
C LYS A 100 15.40 0.22 -3.21
N TRP A 101 14.71 0.05 -2.09
CA TRP A 101 13.25 0.15 -2.03
C TRP A 101 12.79 1.56 -2.35
N LEU A 102 11.85 1.69 -3.29
CA LEU A 102 11.35 2.99 -3.74
C LEU A 102 10.71 3.80 -2.61
N GLY A 103 10.14 3.15 -1.60
CA GLY A 103 9.46 3.82 -0.49
C GLY A 103 10.36 4.71 0.36
N LEU A 104 11.69 4.54 0.29
CA LEU A 104 12.67 5.44 0.90
C LEU A 104 12.59 6.87 0.34
N PHE A 105 12.05 7.04 -0.87
CA PHE A 105 11.81 8.36 -1.47
C PHE A 105 10.40 8.89 -1.17
N SER A 106 9.62 8.24 -0.32
CA SER A 106 8.29 8.74 0.03
C SER A 106 8.39 10.10 0.72
N PRO A 107 7.58 11.10 0.32
CA PRO A 107 7.47 12.35 1.06
C PRO A 107 6.70 12.19 2.39
N LYS A 108 6.16 11.00 2.67
CA LYS A 108 5.57 10.65 3.97
C LYS A 108 6.57 9.89 4.82
N GLU A 109 7.03 10.52 5.90
CA GLU A 109 8.02 9.96 6.85
C GLU A 109 7.60 8.58 7.35
N LYS A 110 6.33 8.42 7.77
CA LYS A 110 5.79 7.13 8.22
C LYS A 110 6.00 5.98 7.21
N ILE A 111 6.04 6.27 5.91
CA ILE A 111 6.29 5.25 4.87
C ILE A 111 7.78 4.98 4.73
N SER A 112 8.60 6.03 4.63
CA SER A 112 10.05 5.89 4.45
C SER A 112 10.73 5.26 5.66
N GLU A 113 10.22 5.51 6.86
CA GLU A 113 10.76 4.98 8.11
C GLU A 113 10.28 3.56 8.42
N SER A 114 8.97 3.28 8.23
CA SER A 114 8.42 1.98 8.61
C SER A 114 8.75 0.85 7.64
N GLY A 115 9.10 1.15 6.39
CA GLY A 115 9.22 0.13 5.35
C GLY A 115 7.89 -0.31 4.72
N PHE A 116 6.77 0.38 5.00
CA PHE A 116 5.45 0.03 4.47
C PHE A 116 4.87 1.08 3.54
N TRP A 117 4.10 0.62 2.55
CA TRP A 117 3.29 1.49 1.69
C TRP A 117 1.97 1.95 2.34
N VAL A 118 1.82 1.81 3.67
CA VAL A 118 0.66 2.24 4.45
C VAL A 118 1.11 3.07 5.65
N VAL A 119 0.20 3.85 6.23
CA VAL A 119 0.46 4.70 7.41
C VAL A 119 -0.43 4.39 8.60
N ASN A 120 -1.47 3.59 8.36
CA ASN A 120 -2.41 3.13 9.37
C ASN A 120 -1.94 1.79 9.91
N GLU A 121 -2.40 1.44 11.11
CA GLU A 121 -2.11 0.15 11.75
C GLU A 121 -0.62 -0.15 12.03
N LEU A 122 0.28 0.81 11.81
CA LEU A 122 1.68 0.69 12.21
C LEU A 122 1.81 0.74 13.74
N TYR A 123 2.72 -0.08 14.28
CA TYR A 123 3.14 -0.05 15.68
C TYR A 123 2.02 -0.27 16.72
N LYS A 124 0.97 -1.05 16.39
CA LYS A 124 -0.10 -1.42 17.33
C LYS A 124 0.15 -2.80 17.95
N GLU A 125 -0.91 -3.58 18.18
CA GLU A 125 -0.82 -4.92 18.74
C GLU A 125 -0.33 -5.91 17.66
N PRO A 126 0.77 -6.66 17.90
CA PRO A 126 1.24 -7.68 16.98
C PRO A 126 0.35 -8.94 17.04
N LEU A 127 0.60 -9.89 16.15
CA LEU A 127 -0.05 -11.21 16.16
C LEU A 127 0.33 -11.98 17.42
N SER A 128 -0.65 -12.65 18.04
CA SER A 128 -0.38 -13.66 19.06
C SER A 128 -0.05 -15.02 18.44
N ASP A 129 0.33 -15.99 19.28
CA ASP A 129 0.54 -17.37 18.83
C ASP A 129 -0.76 -17.98 18.27
N GLU A 130 -1.91 -17.65 18.86
CA GLU A 130 -3.23 -18.08 18.35
C GLU A 130 -3.53 -17.47 16.98
N ASP A 131 -3.22 -16.19 16.78
CA ASP A 131 -3.39 -15.53 15.47
C ASP A 131 -2.49 -16.19 14.41
N MET A 132 -1.27 -16.56 14.76
CA MET A 132 -0.36 -17.28 13.87
C MET A 132 -0.88 -18.67 13.50
N GLN A 133 -1.48 -19.40 14.44
CA GLN A 133 -2.12 -20.69 14.14
C GLN A 133 -3.34 -20.52 13.23
N LEU A 134 -4.14 -19.48 13.46
CA LEU A 134 -5.26 -19.15 12.58
C LEU A 134 -4.77 -18.90 11.15
N ILE A 135 -3.74 -18.07 10.96
CA ILE A 135 -3.18 -17.78 9.62
C ILE A 135 -2.68 -19.06 8.95
N LYS A 136 -1.96 -19.93 9.68
CA LYS A 136 -1.49 -21.23 9.14
C LYS A 136 -2.65 -22.09 8.64
N ASN A 137 -3.73 -22.16 9.42
CA ASN A 137 -4.91 -22.91 9.04
C ASN A 137 -5.55 -22.33 7.77
N LEU A 138 -5.76 -21.02 7.71
CA LEU A 138 -6.38 -20.35 6.55
C LEU A 138 -5.56 -20.55 5.27
N VAL A 139 -4.23 -20.45 5.34
CA VAL A 139 -3.34 -20.65 4.19
C VAL A 139 -3.34 -22.10 3.71
N SER A 140 -3.37 -23.07 4.65
CA SER A 140 -3.36 -24.50 4.31
C SER A 140 -4.64 -24.92 3.58
N HIS A 141 -5.79 -24.39 4.02
CA HIS A 141 -7.08 -24.62 3.36
C HIS A 141 -7.13 -23.97 1.97
N ALA A 142 -6.62 -22.74 1.83
CA ALA A 142 -6.56 -22.04 0.55
C ALA A 142 -5.65 -22.71 -0.49
N ALA A 143 -4.60 -23.41 -0.03
CA ALA A 143 -3.67 -24.15 -0.89
C ALA A 143 -4.15 -25.56 -1.27
N GLY A 144 -5.33 -26.01 -0.78
CA GLY A 144 -5.81 -27.37 -1.03
C GLY A 144 -4.91 -28.45 -0.42
N ILE A 145 -4.15 -28.13 0.62
CA ILE A 145 -3.32 -29.10 1.36
C ILE A 145 -4.21 -29.82 2.36
N ASN A 146 -5.19 -30.59 1.85
CA ASN A 146 -5.81 -31.67 2.61
C ASN A 146 -4.92 -32.90 2.46
N GLY A 147 -4.02 -33.07 3.43
CA GLY A 147 -3.21 -34.28 3.57
C GLY A 147 -1.73 -33.98 3.58
N PHE A 148 -1.16 -33.88 4.77
CA PHE A 148 0.14 -34.47 5.16
C PHE A 148 0.41 -34.11 6.62
N LEU A 149 -0.40 -34.67 7.52
CA LEU A 149 -0.04 -34.96 8.91
C LEU A 149 -0.89 -36.17 9.34
N GLU A 150 -0.53 -37.35 8.83
CA GLU A 150 -0.56 -38.58 9.62
C GLU A 150 0.86 -38.87 10.10
#